data_AF-A0A7C9TUD6-F1
#
_entry.id   AF-A0A7C9TUD6-F1
#
_cell.length_a   1.000
_cell.length_b   1.000
_cell.length_c   1.000
_cell.angle_alpha   90.00
_cell.angle_beta   90.00
_cell.angle_gamma   90.00
#
_symmetry.space_group_name_H-M   'P 1'
#
loop_
_entity.id
_entity.type
_entity.pdbx_description
1 polymer ?
#
loop_
_entity_poly.entity_id
_entity_poly.type
_entity_poly.pdbx_seq_one_letter_code
_entity_poly.pdbx_strand_id
1 'polypeptide(L)'
;MSLKENIIIDSTVERAILLGTQQASKAERETKAIAICLTESQEGKIEELCNVFGLSVRSMLNSAVKYVLFYREKQGLDISKLKEYPQNLGSRSFKLDLNAETFVELRKAGAIEPKEIAEYAITGITLLYEQNINIKPI
;
A
#
# COMPACT_ATOMS: atom_id res chain seq x y z
N MET A 1 -9.40 54.88 14.71
CA MET A 1 -10.36 53.88 14.18
C MET A 1 -9.64 52.54 14.19
N SER A 2 -9.94 51.68 15.17
CA SER A 2 -9.23 50.42 15.39
C SER A 2 -9.87 49.31 14.58
N LEU A 3 -9.03 48.59 13.82
CA LEU A 3 -9.28 47.26 13.29
C LEU A 3 -9.77 46.31 14.39
N LYS A 4 -10.70 45.43 14.03
CA LYS A 4 -10.67 43.99 14.32
C LYS A 4 -11.85 43.30 13.64
N GLU A 5 -11.56 42.69 12.51
CA GLU A 5 -12.39 41.66 11.89
C GLU A 5 -12.52 40.51 12.91
N ASN A 6 -13.74 40.27 13.38
CA ASN A 6 -14.06 39.10 14.19
C ASN A 6 -14.16 37.90 13.25
N ILE A 7 -13.03 37.23 13.02
CA ILE A 7 -13.03 35.89 12.43
C ILE A 7 -13.47 34.94 13.54
N ILE A 8 -14.78 34.68 13.62
CA ILE A 8 -15.31 33.56 14.40
C ILE A 8 -14.97 32.32 13.59
N ILE A 9 -13.78 31.75 13.82
CA ILE A 9 -13.46 30.42 13.32
C ILE A 9 -14.39 29.47 14.06
N ASP A 10 -15.33 28.87 13.35
CA ASP A 10 -16.29 27.92 13.88
C ASP A 10 -15.52 26.82 14.64
N SER A 11 -15.79 26.68 15.93
CA SER A 11 -15.12 25.71 16.82
C SER A 11 -15.28 24.27 16.32
N THR A 12 -16.29 24.02 15.48
CA THR A 12 -16.49 22.76 14.75
C THR A 12 -15.39 22.53 13.70
N VAL A 13 -14.99 23.57 12.98
CA VAL A 13 -13.93 23.53 11.97
C VAL A 13 -12.57 23.35 12.64
N GLU A 14 -12.29 24.08 13.72
CA GLU A 14 -11.06 23.87 14.50
C GLU A 14 -10.97 22.45 15.04
N ARG A 15 -12.07 21.91 15.57
CA ARG A 15 -12.12 20.53 16.05
C ARG A 15 -11.91 19.51 14.93
N ALA A 16 -12.50 19.73 13.75
CA ALA A 16 -12.30 18.87 12.59
C ALA A 16 -10.85 18.88 12.09
N ILE A 17 -10.22 20.05 12.04
CA ILE A 17 -8.80 20.21 11.67
C ILE A 17 -7.90 19.54 12.71
N LEU A 18 -8.16 19.72 14.00
CA LEU A 18 -7.40 19.10 15.07
C LEU A 18 -7.49 17.56 15.04
N LEU A 19 -8.69 17.02 14.79
CA LEU A 19 -8.90 15.58 14.64
C LEU A 19 -8.20 15.03 13.38
N GLY A 20 -8.27 15.75 12.26
CA GLY A 20 -7.57 15.38 11.02
C GLY A 20 -6.05 15.38 11.19
N THR A 21 -5.48 16.39 11.84
CA THR A 21 -4.04 16.49 12.12
C THR A 21 -3.56 15.46 13.15
N GLN A 22 -4.37 15.13 14.16
CA GLN A 22 -4.06 14.03 15.08
C GLN A 22 -4.10 12.66 14.40
N GLN A 23 -5.06 12.41 13.52
CA GLN A 23 -5.10 11.16 12.75
C GLN A 23 -3.92 11.05 11.78
N ALA A 24 -3.58 12.13 11.06
CA ALA A 24 -2.44 12.16 10.16
C ALA A 24 -1.13 11.90 10.91
N SER A 25 -0.90 12.59 12.02
CA SER A 25 0.30 12.41 12.84
C SER A 25 0.38 11.02 13.51
N LYS A 26 -0.76 10.40 13.83
CA LYS A 26 -0.80 9.00 14.30
C LYS A 26 -0.45 8.02 13.18
N ALA A 27 -0.98 8.23 11.97
CA ALA A 27 -0.65 7.42 10.81
C ALA A 27 0.84 7.53 10.44
N GLU A 28 1.41 8.73 10.45
CA GLU A 28 2.84 8.97 10.21
C GLU A 28 3.77 8.32 11.25
N ARG A 29 3.34 8.24 12.51
CA ARG A 29 4.09 7.53 13.57
C ARG A 29 4.00 6.00 13.44
N GLU A 30 2.99 5.50 12.74
CA GLU A 30 2.70 4.08 12.59
C GLU A 30 3.17 3.51 11.25
N THR A 31 3.55 4.35 10.27
CA THR A 31 4.26 3.96 9.04
C THR A 31 5.71 3.58 9.36
N LYS A 32 5.89 2.52 10.14
CA LYS A 32 7.18 1.85 10.24
C LYS A 32 7.43 1.12 8.93
N ALA A 33 8.68 1.18 8.49
CA ALA A 33 9.11 0.35 7.39
C ALA A 33 8.92 -1.13 7.73
N ILE A 34 8.30 -1.87 6.83
CA ILE A 34 8.01 -3.30 7.01
C ILE A 34 9.03 -4.08 6.20
N ALA A 35 9.67 -5.07 6.81
CA ALA A 35 10.50 -6.02 6.08
C ALA A 35 9.58 -7.04 5.38
N ILE A 36 9.67 -7.11 4.05
CA ILE A 36 9.00 -8.13 3.25
C ILE A 36 10.06 -9.08 2.70
N CYS A 37 9.82 -10.39 2.78
CA CYS A 37 10.78 -11.38 2.29
C CYS A 37 10.32 -11.95 0.94
N LEU A 38 11.05 -11.60 -0.11
CA LEU A 38 10.76 -12.00 -1.49
C LEU A 38 11.57 -13.24 -1.90
N THR A 39 10.98 -14.06 -2.75
CA THR A 39 11.70 -15.10 -3.50
C THR A 39 12.43 -14.46 -4.69
N GLU A 40 13.41 -15.15 -5.26
CA GLU A 40 14.14 -14.67 -6.45
C GLU A 40 13.19 -14.42 -7.63
N SER A 41 12.15 -15.24 -7.79
CA SER A 41 11.14 -15.03 -8.83
C SER A 41 10.33 -13.75 -8.59
N GLN A 42 9.96 -13.45 -7.35
CA GLN A 42 9.22 -12.23 -7.02
C GLN A 42 10.07 -10.97 -7.18
N GLU A 43 11.36 -11.07 -6.86
CA GLU A 43 12.34 -10.02 -7.12
C GLU A 43 12.49 -9.75 -8.63
N GLY A 44 12.67 -10.80 -9.44
CA GLY A 44 12.70 -10.63 -10.90
C GLY A 44 11.45 -9.95 -11.46
N LYS A 45 10.26 -10.32 -10.95
CA LYS A 45 9.00 -9.65 -11.33
C LYS A 45 9.00 -8.17 -10.98
N ILE A 46 9.49 -7.78 -9.80
CA ILE A 46 9.47 -6.37 -9.39
C ILE A 46 10.47 -5.54 -10.19
N GLU A 47 11.65 -6.09 -10.49
CA GLU A 47 12.65 -5.43 -11.32
C GLU A 47 12.10 -5.16 -12.73
N GLU A 48 11.44 -6.15 -13.34
CA GLU A 48 10.85 -6.01 -14.66
C GLU A 48 9.69 -5.00 -14.66
N LEU A 49 8.80 -5.06 -13.66
CA LEU A 49 7.76 -4.06 -13.47
C LEU A 49 8.35 -2.65 -13.34
N CYS A 50 9.39 -2.46 -12.53
CA CYS A 50 10.03 -1.17 -12.36
C CYS A 50 10.62 -0.65 -13.68
N ASN A 51 11.25 -1.53 -14.46
CA ASN A 51 11.83 -1.19 -15.75
C ASN A 51 10.75 -0.76 -16.78
N VAL A 52 9.65 -1.51 -16.87
CA VAL A 52 8.57 -1.23 -17.83
C VAL A 52 7.78 0.03 -17.47
N PHE A 53 7.45 0.20 -16.18
CA PHE A 53 6.64 1.34 -15.73
C PHE A 53 7.46 2.59 -15.40
N GLY A 54 8.80 2.51 -15.42
CA GLY A 54 9.68 3.63 -15.09
C GLY A 54 9.54 4.10 -13.62
N LEU A 55 9.22 3.18 -12.71
CA LEU A 55 8.96 3.47 -11.30
C LEU A 55 10.08 2.95 -10.40
N SER A 56 10.29 3.63 -9.26
CA SER A 56 11.15 3.09 -8.21
C SER A 56 10.53 1.84 -7.57
N VAL A 57 11.37 0.96 -7.01
CA VAL A 57 10.91 -0.23 -6.27
C VAL A 57 9.92 0.14 -5.16
N ARG A 58 10.19 1.21 -4.39
CA ARG A 58 9.26 1.69 -3.35
C ARG A 58 7.90 2.07 -3.91
N SER A 59 7.89 2.83 -5.01
CA SER A 59 6.65 3.23 -5.68
C SER A 59 5.90 2.03 -6.23
N MET A 60 6.62 1.09 -6.85
CA MET A 60 6.05 -0.14 -7.39
C MET A 60 5.42 -1.02 -6.30
N LEU A 61 6.08 -1.17 -5.15
CA LEU A 61 5.52 -1.91 -4.02
C LEU A 61 4.24 -1.27 -3.48
N ASN A 62 4.19 0.06 -3.37
CA ASN A 62 2.96 0.75 -2.97
C ASN A 62 1.84 0.56 -4.01
N SER A 63 2.18 0.66 -5.30
CA SER A 63 1.23 0.40 -6.39
C SER A 63 0.72 -1.04 -6.37
N ALA A 64 1.59 -2.02 -6.11
CA ALA A 64 1.23 -3.43 -5.99
C ALA A 64 0.21 -3.64 -4.86
N VAL A 65 0.46 -3.08 -3.68
CA VAL A 65 -0.47 -3.16 -2.54
C VAL A 65 -1.81 -2.52 -2.88
N LYS A 66 -1.80 -1.30 -3.43
CA LYS A 66 -3.05 -0.61 -3.84
C LYS A 66 -3.82 -1.41 -4.90
N TYR A 67 -3.10 -2.00 -5.85
CA TYR A 67 -3.71 -2.77 -6.92
C TYR A 67 -4.40 -4.04 -6.39
N VAL A 68 -3.76 -4.79 -5.49
CA VAL A 68 -4.42 -5.97 -4.89
C VAL A 68 -5.62 -5.57 -4.04
N LEU A 69 -5.55 -4.44 -3.31
CA LEU A 69 -6.68 -3.91 -2.54
C LEU A 69 -7.87 -3.59 -3.44
N PHE A 70 -7.62 -2.89 -4.54
CA PHE A 70 -8.63 -2.64 -5.57
C PHE A 70 -9.19 -3.95 -6.15
N TYR A 71 -8.32 -4.89 -6.50
CA TYR A 71 -8.72 -6.14 -7.15
C TYR A 71 -9.60 -7.01 -6.23
N ARG A 72 -9.23 -7.16 -4.95
CA ARG A 72 -10.03 -7.90 -3.98
C ARG A 72 -11.42 -7.30 -3.78
N GLU A 73 -11.52 -5.97 -3.78
CA GLU A 73 -12.78 -5.25 -3.62
C GLU A 73 -13.67 -5.46 -4.84
N LYS A 74 -13.10 -5.39 -6.04
CA LYS A 74 -13.83 -5.63 -7.29
C LYS A 74 -14.31 -7.07 -7.45
N GLN A 75 -13.52 -8.04 -6.99
CA GLN A 75 -13.89 -9.46 -7.06
C GLN A 75 -14.76 -9.91 -5.88
N GLY A 76 -14.85 -9.13 -4.80
CA GLY A 76 -15.53 -9.54 -3.56
C GLY A 76 -14.88 -10.76 -2.89
N LEU A 77 -13.56 -10.96 -3.10
CA LEU A 77 -12.81 -12.10 -2.58
C LEU A 77 -11.80 -11.65 -1.53
N ASP A 78 -11.48 -12.55 -0.61
CA ASP A 78 -10.34 -12.38 0.28
C ASP A 78 -9.02 -12.60 -0.49
N ILE A 79 -7.93 -11.93 -0.11
CA ILE A 79 -6.65 -12.08 -0.81
C ILE A 79 -6.13 -13.52 -0.75
N SER A 80 -6.41 -14.26 0.34
CA SER A 80 -5.99 -15.66 0.51
C SER A 80 -6.64 -16.62 -0.49
N LYS A 81 -7.71 -16.17 -1.15
CA LYS A 81 -8.42 -16.93 -2.19
C LYS A 81 -7.94 -16.61 -3.60
N LEU A 82 -7.04 -15.65 -3.76
CA LEU A 82 -6.44 -15.33 -5.05
C LEU A 82 -5.43 -16.40 -5.44
N LYS A 83 -5.36 -16.73 -6.73
CA LYS A 83 -4.40 -17.72 -7.25
C LYS A 83 -2.95 -17.24 -7.05
N GLU A 84 -2.76 -15.93 -7.06
CA GLU A 84 -1.50 -15.22 -6.91
C GLU A 84 -1.04 -15.13 -5.45
N TYR A 85 -1.87 -15.58 -4.50
CA TYR A 85 -1.54 -15.56 -3.07
C TYR A 85 -0.29 -16.40 -2.78
N PRO A 86 0.68 -15.88 -2.00
CA PRO A 86 1.93 -16.59 -1.76
C PRO A 86 1.71 -17.84 -0.92
N GLN A 87 2.18 -18.98 -1.43
CA GLN A 87 2.26 -20.21 -0.63
C GLN A 87 3.42 -20.16 0.37
N ASN A 88 4.50 -19.46 0.03
CA ASN A 88 5.68 -19.29 0.85
C ASN A 88 6.22 -17.87 0.70
N LEU A 89 6.82 -17.36 1.77
CA LEU A 89 7.63 -16.15 1.74
C LEU A 89 9.06 -16.54 1.38
N GLY A 90 9.78 -15.66 0.69
CA GLY A 90 11.18 -15.90 0.39
C GLY A 90 12.09 -15.57 1.57
N SER A 91 13.38 -15.45 1.27
CA SER A 91 14.43 -15.16 2.27
C SER A 91 15.10 -13.81 2.07
N ARG A 92 14.94 -13.17 0.89
CA ARG A 92 15.56 -11.88 0.59
C ARG A 92 14.70 -10.75 1.15
N SER A 93 15.22 -10.04 2.14
CA SER A 93 14.49 -8.98 2.85
C SER A 93 14.54 -7.66 2.07
N PHE A 94 13.37 -7.11 1.78
CA PHE A 94 13.16 -5.81 1.18
C PHE A 94 12.45 -4.88 2.16
N LYS A 95 12.82 -3.61 2.13
CA LYS A 95 12.18 -2.59 2.96
C LYS A 95 10.97 -2.00 2.22
N LEU A 96 9.78 -2.28 2.75
CA LEU A 96 8.53 -1.69 2.30
C LEU A 96 8.20 -0.46 3.15
N ASP A 97 8.41 0.72 2.56
CA ASP A 97 7.94 1.98 3.11
C ASP A 97 6.56 2.29 2.51
N LEU A 98 5.49 1.98 3.26
CA LEU A 98 4.13 2.32 2.86
C LEU A 98 3.89 3.82 3.04
N ASN A 99 3.21 4.43 2.06
CA ASN A 99 2.63 5.74 2.28
C ASN A 99 1.42 5.63 3.25
N ALA A 100 1.06 6.74 3.89
CA ALA A 100 0.01 6.76 4.92
C ALA A 100 -1.37 6.30 4.37
N GLU A 101 -1.69 6.65 3.13
CA GLU A 101 -2.94 6.28 2.48
C GLU A 101 -3.05 4.76 2.28
N THR A 102 -2.02 4.14 1.68
CA THR A 102 -1.95 2.69 1.48
C THR A 102 -2.02 1.95 2.83
N PHE A 103 -1.36 2.48 3.86
CA PHE A 103 -1.40 1.90 5.20
C PHE A 103 -2.80 1.92 5.83
N VAL A 104 -3.52 3.04 5.68
CA VAL A 104 -4.91 3.16 6.15
C VAL A 104 -5.82 2.19 5.41
N GLU A 105 -5.66 2.04 4.09
CA GLU A 105 -6.45 1.09 3.31
C GLU A 105 -6.18 -0.36 3.71
N LEU A 106 -4.90 -0.74 3.91
CA LEU A 106 -4.52 -2.07 4.42
C LEU A 106 -5.19 -2.39 5.75
N ARG A 107 -5.19 -1.43 6.69
CA ARG A 107 -5.85 -1.62 7.99
C ARG A 107 -7.35 -1.79 7.87
N LYS A 108 -8.01 -1.00 7.01
CA LYS A 108 -9.45 -1.19 6.72
C LYS A 108 -9.73 -2.56 6.11
N ALA A 109 -8.77 -3.06 5.34
CA ALA A 109 -8.77 -4.38 4.74
C ALA A 109 -8.50 -5.52 5.74
N GLY A 110 -8.15 -5.22 6.99
CA GLY A 110 -7.85 -6.18 8.05
C GLY A 110 -6.37 -6.57 8.16
N ALA A 111 -5.50 -6.03 7.32
CA ALA A 111 -4.06 -6.30 7.35
C ALA A 111 -3.37 -5.35 8.33
N ILE A 112 -2.99 -5.88 9.48
CA ILE A 112 -2.39 -5.12 10.59
C ILE A 112 -0.98 -5.63 10.86
N GLU A 113 -0.78 -6.94 10.75
CA GLU A 113 0.50 -7.56 11.06
C GLU A 113 1.48 -7.46 9.88
N PRO A 114 2.81 -7.33 10.16
CA PRO A 114 3.83 -7.26 9.11
C PRO A 114 3.76 -8.39 8.08
N LYS A 115 3.40 -9.59 8.53
CA LYS A 115 3.23 -10.76 7.68
C LYS A 115 2.09 -10.58 6.68
N GLU A 116 0.93 -10.13 7.15
CA GLU A 116 -0.24 -9.89 6.30
C GLU A 116 0.09 -8.84 5.25
N ILE A 117 0.71 -7.73 5.67
CA ILE A 117 1.12 -6.66 4.75
C ILE A 117 2.10 -7.16 3.69
N ALA A 118 3.03 -8.06 4.06
CA ALA A 118 3.90 -8.72 3.09
C ALA A 118 3.12 -9.59 2.10
N GLU A 119 2.12 -10.35 2.56
CA GLU A 119 1.26 -11.17 1.69
C GLU A 119 0.48 -10.29 0.70
N TYR A 120 -0.04 -9.13 1.12
CA TYR A 120 -0.65 -8.15 0.22
C TYR A 120 0.34 -7.66 -0.85
N ALA A 121 1.54 -7.25 -0.44
CA ALA A 121 2.56 -6.75 -1.37
C ALA A 121 2.95 -7.82 -2.41
N ILE A 122 3.19 -9.05 -1.97
CA ILE A 122 3.60 -10.16 -2.84
C ILE A 122 2.49 -10.58 -3.80
N THR A 123 1.26 -10.68 -3.29
CA THR A 123 0.08 -10.97 -4.13
C THR A 123 -0.09 -9.89 -5.19
N GLY A 124 0.04 -8.62 -4.79
CA GLY A 124 -0.02 -7.47 -5.69
C GLY A 124 1.06 -7.46 -6.77
N ILE A 125 2.31 -7.77 -6.41
CA ILE A 125 3.42 -7.89 -7.38
C ILE A 125 3.08 -8.95 -8.42
N THR A 126 2.66 -10.14 -7.96
CA THR A 126 2.36 -11.26 -8.85
C THR A 126 1.20 -10.95 -9.76
N LEU A 127 0.13 -10.35 -9.21
CA LEU A 127 -1.06 -9.99 -9.97
C LEU A 127 -0.75 -8.90 -11.02
N LEU A 128 -0.02 -7.83 -10.64
CA LEU A 128 0.39 -6.79 -11.60
C LEU A 128 1.23 -7.37 -12.74
N TYR A 129 2.18 -8.24 -12.41
CA TYR A 129 3.04 -8.88 -13.39
C TYR A 129 2.23 -9.75 -14.36
N GLU A 130 1.34 -10.59 -13.85
CA GLU A 130 0.52 -11.48 -14.69
C GLU A 130 -0.43 -10.71 -15.61
N GLN A 131 -0.95 -9.57 -15.17
CA GLN A 131 -1.91 -8.78 -15.97
C GLN A 131 -1.25 -7.86 -17.00
N ASN A 132 0.00 -7.44 -16.79
CA ASN A 132 0.60 -6.38 -17.60
C ASN A 132 1.91 -6.77 -18.31
N ILE A 133 2.64 -7.76 -17.79
CA ILE A 133 3.99 -8.10 -18.27
C ILE A 133 4.05 -9.51 -18.85
N ASN A 134 3.37 -10.48 -18.23
CA ASN A 134 3.32 -11.87 -18.68
C ASN A 134 2.42 -12.03 -19.92
N ILE A 135 2.77 -11.34 -20.99
CA ILE A 135 2.10 -11.38 -22.29
C ILE A 135 2.56 -12.65 -22.99
N LYS A 136 1.64 -13.59 -23.23
CA LYS A 136 1.95 -14.75 -24.05
C LYS A 136 2.23 -14.30 -25.48
N PRO A 137 3.32 -14.76 -26.13
CA PRO A 137 3.53 -14.48 -27.54
C PRO A 137 2.36 -15.04 -28.34
N ILE A 138 1.90 -14.25 -29.31
CA ILE A 138 0.86 -14.62 -30.29
C ILE A 138 1.47 -15.61 -31.29
#